data_AF-A0A1E4S2M3-F1
#
_entry.id   AF-A0A1E4S2M3-F1
#
_cell.length_a   1.000
_cell.length_b   1.000
_cell.length_c   1.000
_cell.angle_alpha   90.00
_cell.angle_beta   90.00
_cell.angle_gamma   90.00
#
_symmetry.space_group_name_H-M   'P 1'
#
loop_
_entity.id
_entity.type
_entity.pdbx_description
1 polymer ?
#
loop_
_entity_poly.entity_id
_entity_poly.type
_entity_poly.pdbx_seq_one_letter_code
_entity_poly.pdbx_strand_id
1 'polypeptide(L)'
;MEGGGGGEDQGPWNTTLFPDVEQLELLLEGDWCDRPASTWAIKKSGTLQAKVEAFTREHAHRRPKFVSRVEVPFNKLISFANESFGHDGWSTEVVDIKVLRAQSTGDGDCGRHSLAVETTVRVTLKDGTHHSGTGLGVSENLPQKSMAFSKAKKEAITDGIKNCIRGFGELVLAHEEKLRKGYYTEGGLFD
;
A
#
# COMPACT_ATOMS: atom_id res chain seq x y z
N MET A 1 -55.03 -43.50 -18.06
CA MET A 1 -53.58 -43.82 -18.01
C MET A 1 -52.87 -42.50 -17.74
N GLU A 2 -52.39 -42.38 -16.51
CA GLU A 2 -51.72 -41.22 -15.93
C GLU A 2 -50.33 -41.01 -16.55
N GLY A 3 -49.88 -39.77 -16.61
CA GLY A 3 -48.49 -39.39 -16.90
C GLY A 3 -48.11 -38.22 -16.00
N GLY A 4 -47.68 -38.55 -14.78
CA GLY A 4 -47.25 -37.62 -13.74
C GLY A 4 -45.89 -36.98 -14.02
N GLY A 5 -45.72 -35.76 -13.50
CA GLY A 5 -44.48 -35.00 -13.53
C GLY A 5 -43.39 -35.63 -12.67
N GLY A 6 -42.17 -35.69 -13.20
CA GLY A 6 -40.97 -36.03 -12.45
C GLY A 6 -40.44 -34.79 -11.73
N GLY A 7 -40.70 -34.71 -10.43
CA GLY A 7 -39.90 -33.90 -9.52
C GLY A 7 -38.60 -34.66 -9.22
N GLU A 8 -37.47 -34.01 -9.46
CA GLU A 8 -36.16 -34.51 -9.03
C GLU A 8 -36.07 -34.40 -7.50
N ASP A 9 -36.26 -35.52 -6.81
CA ASP A 9 -36.02 -35.67 -5.38
C ASP A 9 -34.51 -35.52 -5.09
N GLN A 10 -34.12 -34.37 -4.56
CA GLN A 10 -32.79 -34.18 -3.97
C GLN A 10 -32.78 -34.79 -2.56
N GLY A 11 -32.02 -35.87 -2.36
CA GLY A 11 -31.93 -36.61 -1.08
C GLY A 11 -31.25 -35.84 0.06
N PRO A 12 -31.36 -36.33 1.32
CA PRO A 12 -31.04 -35.58 2.55
C PRO A 12 -29.55 -35.43 2.87
N TRP A 13 -28.66 -35.67 1.90
CA TRP A 13 -27.21 -35.69 2.09
C TRP A 13 -26.47 -34.64 1.26
N ASN A 14 -27.13 -33.52 0.95
CA ASN A 14 -26.42 -32.40 0.34
C ASN A 14 -25.54 -31.76 1.42
N THR A 15 -24.26 -32.14 1.44
CA THR A 15 -23.28 -31.61 2.40
C THR A 15 -22.88 -30.23 1.91
N THR A 16 -23.56 -29.20 2.41
CA THR A 16 -23.14 -27.81 2.26
C THR A 16 -21.89 -27.61 3.11
N LEU A 17 -20.74 -27.62 2.45
CA LEU A 17 -19.49 -27.23 3.09
C LEU A 17 -19.56 -25.73 3.39
N PHE A 18 -19.09 -25.34 4.58
CA PHE A 18 -18.97 -23.94 4.97
C PHE A 18 -17.52 -23.69 5.43
N PRO A 19 -16.76 -22.80 4.75
CA PRO A 19 -17.14 -22.13 3.50
C PRO A 19 -17.31 -23.13 2.33
N ASP A 20 -18.05 -22.69 1.32
CA ASP A 20 -18.25 -23.43 0.07
C ASP A 20 -16.90 -23.67 -0.64
N VAL A 21 -16.80 -24.71 -1.48
CA VAL A 21 -15.56 -25.08 -2.16
C VAL A 21 -15.08 -23.97 -3.10
N GLU A 22 -15.97 -23.25 -3.77
CA GLU A 22 -15.59 -22.08 -4.59
C GLU A 22 -15.05 -20.94 -3.71
N GLN A 23 -15.59 -20.78 -2.50
CA GLN A 23 -15.07 -19.82 -1.51
C GLN A 23 -13.72 -20.26 -0.93
N LEU A 24 -13.48 -21.56 -0.79
CA LEU A 24 -12.20 -22.15 -0.41
C LEU A 24 -11.16 -22.00 -1.52
N GLU A 25 -11.54 -22.19 -2.79
CA GLU A 25 -10.69 -21.90 -3.94
C GLU A 25 -10.34 -20.41 -3.96
N LEU A 26 -11.30 -19.50 -3.74
CA LEU A 26 -11.03 -18.07 -3.57
C LEU A 26 -10.12 -17.75 -2.36
N LEU A 27 -10.21 -18.54 -1.29
CA LEU A 27 -9.38 -18.40 -0.09
C LEU A 27 -7.94 -18.89 -0.32
N LEU A 28 -7.79 -19.93 -1.15
CA LEU A 28 -6.55 -20.65 -1.43
C LEU A 28 -5.81 -20.09 -2.65
N GLU A 29 -6.52 -19.52 -3.62
CA GLU A 29 -6.00 -18.82 -4.80
C GLU A 29 -5.60 -17.38 -4.45
N GLY A 30 -4.67 -17.25 -3.51
CA GLY A 30 -3.39 -16.56 -3.71
C GLY A 30 -3.28 -15.15 -4.31
N ASP A 31 -4.33 -14.41 -4.67
CA ASP A 31 -4.22 -13.02 -5.14
C ASP A 31 -5.33 -12.14 -4.53
N TRP A 32 -5.16 -11.88 -3.23
CA TRP A 32 -5.99 -11.02 -2.39
C TRP A 32 -5.90 -9.52 -2.75
N CYS A 33 -5.65 -9.15 -4.01
CA CYS A 33 -5.37 -7.79 -4.47
C CYS A 33 -6.57 -6.83 -4.35
N ASP A 34 -7.79 -7.35 -4.44
CA ASP A 34 -9.01 -6.54 -4.54
C ASP A 34 -9.94 -6.62 -3.33
N ARG A 35 -9.50 -7.26 -2.24
CA ARG A 35 -10.29 -7.32 -1.01
C ARG A 35 -10.58 -5.89 -0.54
N PRO A 36 -11.82 -5.56 -0.14
CA PRO A 36 -12.06 -4.38 0.68
C PRO A 36 -11.05 -4.31 1.82
N ALA A 37 -10.50 -3.13 2.03
CA ALA A 37 -9.90 -2.83 3.30
C ALA A 37 -10.90 -3.07 4.42
N SER A 38 -10.45 -3.73 5.50
CA SER A 38 -11.32 -4.01 6.64
C SER A 38 -11.79 -2.72 7.32
N THR A 39 -12.91 -2.78 8.04
CA THR A 39 -13.41 -1.65 8.85
C THR A 39 -12.36 -1.18 9.86
N TRP A 40 -11.54 -2.09 10.39
CA TRP A 40 -10.40 -1.77 11.24
C TRP A 40 -9.34 -0.95 10.47
N ALA A 41 -8.93 -1.42 9.29
CA ALA A 41 -7.93 -0.73 8.47
C ALA A 41 -8.42 0.67 8.06
N ILE A 42 -9.70 0.83 7.73
CA ILE A 42 -10.29 2.15 7.42
C ILE A 42 -10.21 3.10 8.60
N LYS A 43 -10.67 2.66 9.79
CA LYS A 43 -10.64 3.49 11.01
C LYS A 43 -9.22 3.91 11.36
N LYS A 44 -8.25 3.00 11.26
CA LYS A 44 -6.85 3.29 11.55
C LYS A 44 -6.20 4.18 10.48
N SER A 45 -6.51 3.96 9.21
CA SER A 45 -6.04 4.81 8.10
C SER A 45 -6.58 6.24 8.23
N GLY A 46 -7.85 6.41 8.61
CA GLY A 46 -8.43 7.72 8.92
C GLY A 46 -7.74 8.41 10.10
N THR A 47 -7.40 7.66 11.15
CA THR A 47 -6.62 8.18 12.30
C THR A 47 -5.23 8.66 11.86
N LEU A 48 -4.54 7.89 11.02
CA LEU A 48 -3.24 8.25 10.46
C LEU A 48 -3.33 9.53 9.62
N GLN A 49 -4.32 9.63 8.74
CA GLN A 49 -4.54 10.81 7.91
C GLN A 49 -4.79 12.06 8.77
N ALA A 50 -5.64 11.96 9.80
CA ALA A 50 -5.89 13.07 10.72
C ALA A 50 -4.60 13.57 11.40
N LYS A 51 -3.69 12.66 11.78
CA LYS A 51 -2.37 13.03 12.36
C LYS A 51 -1.47 13.73 11.35
N VAL A 52 -1.39 13.19 10.13
CA VAL A 52 -0.59 13.78 9.03
C VAL A 52 -1.09 15.18 8.70
N GLU A 53 -2.41 15.37 8.62
CA GLU A 53 -3.02 16.67 8.37
C GLU A 53 -2.81 17.65 9.52
N ALA A 54 -2.96 17.20 10.78
CA ALA A 54 -2.71 18.02 11.96
C ALA A 54 -1.27 18.54 11.97
N PHE A 55 -0.28 17.67 11.71
CA PHE A 55 1.12 18.05 11.60
C PHE A 55 1.35 19.07 10.48
N THR A 56 0.77 18.82 9.31
CA THR A 56 0.90 19.70 8.13
C THR A 56 0.30 21.07 8.41
N ARG A 57 -0.86 21.13 9.09
CA ARG A 57 -1.54 22.37 9.48
C ARG A 57 -0.73 23.16 10.50
N GLU A 58 -0.24 22.49 11.54
CA GLU A 58 0.62 23.11 12.56
C GLU A 58 1.86 23.73 11.93
N HIS A 59 2.47 23.07 10.95
CA HIS A 59 3.70 23.54 10.32
C HIS A 59 3.48 24.44 9.10
N ALA A 60 2.23 24.65 8.68
CA ALA A 60 1.89 25.42 7.48
C ALA A 60 2.40 26.87 7.54
N HIS A 61 2.45 27.47 8.73
CA HIS A 61 2.94 28.84 8.91
C HIS A 61 4.47 28.96 8.79
N ARG A 62 5.21 27.85 8.96
CA ARG A 62 6.68 27.82 8.88
C ARG A 62 7.18 27.54 7.47
N ARG A 63 6.28 27.30 6.52
CA ARG A 63 6.66 26.94 5.15
C ARG A 63 7.24 28.15 4.41
N PRO A 64 8.33 27.98 3.65
CA PRO A 64 8.77 29.00 2.71
C PRO A 64 7.66 29.29 1.69
N LYS A 65 7.50 30.54 1.27
CA LYS A 65 6.44 30.96 0.33
C LYS A 65 6.48 30.23 -1.03
N PHE A 66 7.63 29.68 -1.40
CA PHE A 66 7.82 28.93 -2.65
C PHE A 66 7.38 27.45 -2.55
N VAL A 67 7.13 26.94 -1.34
CA VAL A 67 6.77 25.54 -1.12
C VAL A 67 5.25 25.41 -0.95
N SER A 68 4.63 24.66 -1.86
CA SER A 68 3.17 24.49 -1.90
C SER A 68 2.61 23.71 -0.72
N ARG A 69 3.36 22.73 -0.19
CA ARG A 69 2.94 21.88 0.92
C ARG A 69 4.11 21.56 1.85
N VAL A 70 3.86 21.59 3.16
CA VAL A 70 4.85 21.12 4.12
C VAL A 70 4.99 19.60 3.96
N GLU A 71 6.21 19.14 3.71
CA GLU A 71 6.49 17.72 3.71
C GLU A 71 6.64 17.21 5.14
N VAL A 72 5.90 16.16 5.49
CA VAL A 72 6.09 15.46 6.77
C VAL A 72 7.39 14.65 6.70
N PRO A 73 8.35 14.87 7.64
CA PRO A 73 9.58 14.10 7.70
C PRO A 73 9.32 12.60 7.86
N PHE A 74 10.20 11.77 7.28
CA PHE A 74 10.05 10.31 7.28
C PHE A 74 9.90 9.72 8.68
N ASN A 75 10.77 10.10 9.62
CA ASN A 75 10.71 9.61 11.00
C ASN A 75 9.37 9.92 11.68
N LYS A 76 8.76 11.07 11.40
CA LYS A 76 7.44 11.43 11.93
C LYS A 76 6.32 10.60 11.31
N LEU A 77 6.39 10.31 10.01
CA LEU A 77 5.44 9.40 9.37
C LEU A 77 5.49 7.98 9.98
N ILE A 78 6.69 7.47 10.26
CA ILE A 78 6.86 6.17 10.93
C ILE A 78 6.25 6.21 12.35
N SER A 79 6.48 7.28 13.12
CA SER A 79 5.85 7.43 14.44
C SER A 79 4.33 7.45 14.35
N PHE A 80 3.76 8.22 13.41
CA PHE A 80 2.31 8.26 13.22
C PHE A 80 1.72 6.93 12.79
N ALA A 81 2.42 6.18 11.93
CA ALA A 81 2.02 4.84 11.53
C ALA A 81 2.01 3.88 12.75
N ASN A 82 3.09 3.88 13.53
CA ASN A 82 3.20 3.05 14.75
C ASN A 82 2.12 3.40 15.78
N GLU A 83 1.82 4.68 16.00
CA GLU A 83 0.78 5.10 16.93
C GLU A 83 -0.65 4.80 16.41
N SER A 84 -0.83 4.70 15.09
CA SER A 84 -2.15 4.46 14.49
C SER A 84 -2.44 2.96 14.37
N PHE A 85 -1.53 2.21 13.75
CA PHE A 85 -1.67 0.79 13.47
C PHE A 85 -1.18 -0.11 14.61
N GLY A 86 -0.26 0.37 15.46
CA GLY A 86 0.54 -0.45 16.38
C GLY A 86 1.91 -0.77 15.77
N HIS A 87 2.92 -1.02 16.61
CA HIS A 87 4.28 -1.32 16.13
C HIS A 87 4.38 -2.68 15.40
N ASP A 88 3.44 -3.58 15.68
CA ASP A 88 3.25 -4.90 15.08
C ASP A 88 2.10 -4.92 14.06
N GLY A 89 1.43 -3.78 13.87
CA GLY A 89 0.21 -3.68 13.07
C GLY A 89 0.42 -3.49 11.58
N TRP A 90 1.67 -3.32 11.14
CA TRP A 90 2.02 -3.06 9.74
C TRP A 90 3.46 -3.49 9.41
N SER A 91 3.72 -3.72 8.14
CA SER A 91 5.02 -4.12 7.60
C SER A 91 5.26 -3.45 6.24
N THR A 92 6.52 -3.37 5.83
CA THR A 92 6.94 -2.84 4.53
C THR A 92 7.72 -3.89 3.75
N GLU A 93 7.47 -3.92 2.44
CA GLU A 93 8.15 -4.79 1.50
C GLU A 93 8.61 -3.98 0.29
N VAL A 94 9.84 -4.19 -0.17
CA VAL A 94 10.31 -3.65 -1.44
C VAL A 94 9.95 -4.66 -2.53
N VAL A 95 8.97 -4.32 -3.36
CA VAL A 95 8.43 -5.20 -4.40
C VAL A 95 9.32 -5.19 -5.64
N ASP A 96 9.74 -4.01 -6.08
CA ASP A 96 10.54 -3.87 -7.29
C ASP A 96 11.47 -2.65 -7.23
N ILE A 97 12.60 -2.72 -7.93
CA ILE A 97 13.58 -1.65 -8.05
C ILE A 97 14.01 -1.55 -9.52
N LYS A 98 13.74 -0.39 -10.14
CA LYS A 98 14.09 -0.10 -11.54
C LYS A 98 15.11 1.01 -11.62
N VAL A 99 16.16 0.81 -12.41
CA VAL A 99 17.12 1.89 -12.72
C VAL A 99 16.60 2.65 -13.93
N LEU A 100 16.15 3.89 -13.72
CA LEU A 100 15.61 4.73 -14.79
C LEU A 100 16.72 5.40 -15.61
N ARG A 101 17.80 5.84 -14.94
CA ARG A 101 18.92 6.54 -15.57
C ARG A 101 20.23 6.11 -14.93
N ALA A 102 21.22 5.84 -15.77
CA ALA A 102 22.60 5.65 -15.35
C ALA A 102 23.54 6.39 -16.30
N GLN A 103 24.28 7.35 -15.77
CA GLN A 103 25.26 8.14 -16.51
C GLN A 103 26.60 8.10 -15.78
N SER A 104 27.67 7.97 -16.56
CA SER A 104 29.05 8.05 -16.09
C SER A 104 29.78 9.11 -16.92
N THR A 105 30.44 10.03 -16.26
CA THR A 105 31.25 11.08 -16.91
C THR A 105 32.71 10.84 -16.58
N GLY A 106 33.53 10.60 -17.61
CA GLY A 106 34.98 10.37 -17.51
C GLY A 106 35.39 8.92 -17.77
N ASP A 107 36.58 8.74 -18.34
CA ASP A 107 37.21 7.45 -18.59
C ASP A 107 38.20 7.11 -17.45
N GLY A 108 38.15 5.87 -16.94
CA GLY A 108 39.03 5.36 -15.88
C GLY A 108 38.49 5.47 -14.44
N ASP A 109 39.35 5.26 -13.44
CA ASP A 109 39.01 5.21 -11.99
C ASP A 109 38.50 6.54 -11.38
N CYS A 110 38.50 7.63 -12.15
CA CYS A 110 38.05 8.96 -11.74
C CYS A 110 36.67 9.35 -12.29
N GLY A 111 35.93 8.39 -12.86
CA GLY A 111 34.57 8.61 -13.37
C GLY A 111 33.59 9.12 -12.31
N ARG A 112 32.73 10.06 -12.69
CA ARG A 112 31.61 10.53 -11.86
C ARG A 112 30.32 9.85 -12.30
N HIS A 113 29.59 9.30 -11.33
CA HIS A 113 28.38 8.55 -11.58
C HIS A 113 27.15 9.30 -11.09
N SER A 114 26.14 9.35 -11.95
CA SER A 114 24.81 9.87 -11.66
C SER A 114 23.77 8.81 -11.98
N LEU A 115 22.89 8.51 -11.04
CA LEU A 115 21.88 7.46 -11.13
C LEU A 115 20.52 7.98 -10.68
N ALA A 116 19.47 7.55 -11.36
CA ALA A 116 18.08 7.68 -10.90
C ALA A 116 17.46 6.28 -10.80
N VAL A 117 16.84 6.00 -9.66
CA VAL A 117 16.24 4.71 -9.32
C VAL A 117 14.79 4.94 -8.90
N GLU A 118 13.89 4.15 -9.47
CA GLU A 118 12.51 4.03 -9.06
C GLU A 118 12.35 2.76 -8.22
N THR A 119 11.53 2.82 -7.18
CA THR A 119 11.24 1.66 -6.33
C THR A 119 9.75 1.58 -6.08
N THR A 120 9.20 0.38 -6.19
CA THR A 120 7.83 0.08 -5.76
C THR A 120 7.90 -0.57 -4.39
N VAL A 121 7.23 0.03 -3.42
CA VAL A 121 7.15 -0.43 -2.04
C VAL A 121 5.70 -0.79 -1.74
N ARG A 122 5.48 -1.89 -1.02
CA ARG A 122 4.18 -2.29 -0.50
C ARG A 122 4.17 -2.14 1.03
N VAL A 123 3.12 -1.55 1.58
CA VAL A 123 2.82 -1.58 3.01
C VAL A 123 1.65 -2.54 3.22
N THR A 124 1.82 -3.50 4.10
CA THR A 124 0.78 -4.49 4.46
C THR A 124 0.44 -4.35 5.93
N LEU A 125 -0.85 -4.15 6.22
CA LEU A 125 -1.41 -4.10 7.55
C LEU A 125 -1.67 -5.52 8.08
N LYS A 126 -1.81 -5.66 9.41
CA LYS A 126 -1.99 -6.97 10.06
C LYS A 126 -3.25 -7.75 9.63
N ASP A 127 -4.24 -7.07 9.07
CA ASP A 127 -5.48 -7.66 8.56
C ASP A 127 -5.34 -8.13 7.09
N GLY A 128 -4.16 -7.98 6.49
CA GLY A 128 -3.87 -8.29 5.09
C GLY A 128 -4.14 -7.15 4.12
N THR A 129 -4.75 -6.04 4.57
CA THR A 129 -4.95 -4.85 3.74
C THR A 129 -3.59 -4.30 3.35
N HIS A 130 -3.35 -4.10 2.06
CA HIS A 130 -2.09 -3.55 1.59
C HIS A 130 -2.30 -2.41 0.60
N HIS A 131 -1.29 -1.57 0.49
CA HIS A 131 -1.22 -0.51 -0.51
C HIS A 131 0.20 -0.45 -1.05
N SER A 132 0.36 -0.04 -2.30
CA SER A 132 1.66 0.10 -2.95
C SER A 132 1.93 1.54 -3.33
N GLY A 133 3.12 2.04 -3.01
CA GLY A 133 3.60 3.35 -3.41
C GLY A 133 4.89 3.24 -4.21
N THR A 134 5.01 4.10 -5.23
CA THR A 134 6.24 4.25 -6.00
C THR A 134 7.06 5.42 -5.44
N GLY A 135 8.37 5.26 -5.37
CA GLY A 135 9.31 6.28 -4.90
C GLY A 135 10.45 6.48 -5.89
N LEU A 136 10.96 7.71 -5.93
CA LEU A 136 12.09 8.08 -6.76
C LEU A 136 13.29 8.49 -5.89
N GLY A 137 14.47 8.04 -6.29
CA GLY A 137 15.72 8.45 -5.67
C GLY A 137 16.78 8.80 -6.70
N VAL A 138 17.48 9.91 -6.47
CA VAL A 138 18.46 10.44 -7.41
C VAL A 138 19.80 10.64 -6.70
N SER A 139 20.87 10.24 -7.37
CA SER A 139 22.22 10.50 -6.94
C SER A 139 22.99 11.13 -8.09
N GLU A 140 23.78 12.15 -7.80
CA GLU A 140 24.51 12.91 -8.82
C GLU A 140 25.96 13.09 -8.39
N ASN A 141 26.86 13.01 -9.38
CA ASN A 141 28.27 13.37 -9.26
C ASN A 141 29.07 12.60 -8.18
N LEU A 142 28.77 11.32 -7.98
CA LEU A 142 29.46 10.50 -6.99
C LEU A 142 30.66 9.75 -7.59
N PRO A 143 31.76 9.58 -6.82
CA PRO A 143 33.00 9.00 -7.32
C PRO A 143 32.94 7.49 -7.57
N GLN A 144 32.01 6.78 -6.92
CA GLN A 144 31.86 5.33 -7.07
C GLN A 144 30.43 4.97 -7.46
N LYS A 145 30.29 4.07 -8.44
CA LYS A 145 28.98 3.57 -8.89
C LYS A 145 28.19 2.90 -7.76
N SER A 146 28.86 2.16 -6.87
CA SER A 146 28.25 1.52 -5.70
C SER A 146 27.67 2.54 -4.71
N MET A 147 28.41 3.61 -4.42
CA MET A 147 27.94 4.71 -3.57
C MET A 147 26.73 5.40 -4.19
N ALA A 148 26.78 5.68 -5.50
CA ALA A 148 25.68 6.29 -6.22
C ALA A 148 24.42 5.43 -6.15
N PHE A 149 24.55 4.13 -6.42
CA PHE A 149 23.43 3.20 -6.37
C PHE A 149 22.85 3.09 -4.95
N SER A 150 23.70 2.97 -3.93
CA SER A 150 23.26 2.88 -2.53
C SER A 150 22.51 4.13 -2.08
N LYS A 151 23.00 5.33 -2.46
CA LYS A 151 22.31 6.60 -2.16
C LYS A 151 20.94 6.67 -2.85
N ALA A 152 20.91 6.50 -4.17
CA ALA A 152 19.67 6.58 -4.95
C ALA A 152 18.65 5.54 -4.47
N LYS A 153 19.07 4.30 -4.20
CA LYS A 153 18.19 3.24 -3.69
C LYS A 153 17.59 3.57 -2.32
N LYS A 154 18.40 4.06 -1.37
CA LYS A 154 17.89 4.44 -0.03
C LYS A 154 16.88 5.56 -0.10
N GLU A 155 17.15 6.55 -0.95
CA GLU A 155 16.25 7.67 -1.18
C GLU A 155 14.93 7.20 -1.82
N ALA A 156 15.01 6.37 -2.86
CA ALA A 156 13.84 5.82 -3.55
C ALA A 156 12.95 4.96 -2.64
N ILE A 157 13.54 4.09 -1.80
CA ILE A 157 12.79 3.29 -0.82
C ILE A 157 12.10 4.20 0.19
N THR A 158 12.83 5.18 0.73
CA THR A 158 12.28 6.12 1.72
C THR A 158 11.11 6.89 1.11
N ASP A 159 11.26 7.35 -0.13
CA ASP A 159 10.21 8.06 -0.85
C ASP A 159 8.99 7.17 -1.13
N GLY A 160 9.20 5.93 -1.55
CA GLY A 160 8.14 4.95 -1.79
C GLY A 160 7.33 4.65 -0.54
N ILE A 161 7.99 4.48 0.62
CA ILE A 161 7.31 4.31 1.90
C ILE A 161 6.48 5.55 2.26
N LYS A 162 7.03 6.76 2.11
CA LYS A 162 6.28 8.00 2.40
C LYS A 162 5.03 8.11 1.51
N ASN A 163 5.17 7.81 0.22
CA ASN A 163 4.08 7.88 -0.75
C ASN A 163 3.01 6.82 -0.45
N CYS A 164 3.43 5.60 -0.13
CA CYS A 164 2.54 4.53 0.29
C CYS A 164 1.75 4.89 1.56
N ILE A 165 2.43 5.44 2.58
CA ILE A 165 1.79 5.87 3.84
C ILE A 165 0.75 6.97 3.57
N ARG A 166 1.05 7.92 2.69
CA ARG A 166 0.13 8.99 2.31
C ARG A 166 -1.07 8.46 1.50
N GLY A 167 -0.84 7.46 0.65
CA GLY A 167 -1.85 6.83 -0.19
C GLY A 167 -2.93 6.04 0.57
N PHE A 168 -2.73 5.71 1.86
CA PHE A 168 -3.79 5.13 2.69
C PHE A 168 -5.06 6.00 2.80
N GLY A 169 -4.98 7.30 2.49
CA GLY A 169 -6.17 8.16 2.40
C GLY A 169 -7.05 7.80 1.20
N GLU A 170 -6.45 7.45 0.06
CA GLU A 170 -7.17 7.00 -1.13
C GLU A 170 -7.89 5.68 -0.87
N LEU A 171 -7.30 4.82 -0.04
CA LEU A 171 -7.89 3.56 0.37
C LEU A 171 -9.18 3.75 1.20
N VAL A 172 -9.26 4.81 2.02
CA VAL A 172 -10.50 5.18 2.72
C VAL A 172 -11.58 5.63 1.74
N LEU A 173 -11.24 6.52 0.79
CA LEU A 173 -12.18 7.01 -0.22
C LEU A 173 -12.68 5.87 -1.14
N ALA A 174 -11.80 4.97 -1.55
CA ALA A 174 -12.14 3.81 -2.36
C ALA A 174 -13.11 2.87 -1.62
N HIS A 175 -12.94 2.70 -0.31
CA HIS A 175 -13.85 1.91 0.50
C HIS A 175 -15.26 2.54 0.59
N GLU A 176 -15.34 3.85 0.84
CA GLU A 176 -16.61 4.60 0.84
C GLU A 176 -17.32 4.53 -0.51
N GLU A 177 -16.59 4.64 -1.62
CA GLU A 177 -17.18 4.55 -2.96
C GLU A 177 -17.72 3.14 -3.25
N LYS A 178 -17.00 2.09 -2.83
CA LYS A 178 -17.46 0.71 -2.99
C LYS A 178 -18.70 0.42 -2.13
N LEU A 179 -18.78 0.99 -0.91
CA LEU A 179 -20.00 0.96 -0.09
C LEU A 179 -21.18 1.63 -0.81
N ARG A 180 -20.98 2.84 -1.35
CA ARG A 180 -22.02 3.58 -2.09
C ARG A 180 -22.53 2.82 -3.32
N LYS A 181 -21.65 2.07 -3.99
CA LYS A 181 -22.00 1.23 -5.15
C LYS A 181 -22.68 -0.09 -4.77
N GLY A 182 -22.85 -0.39 -3.48
CA GLY A 182 -23.52 -1.60 -3.00
C GLY A 182 -22.68 -2.86 -3.09
N TYR A 183 -21.35 -2.76 -3.22
CA TYR A 183 -20.46 -3.93 -3.21
C TYR A 183 -20.36 -4.59 -1.82
N TYR A 184 -20.86 -3.93 -0.76
CA TYR A 184 -20.91 -4.47 0.62
C TYR A 184 -22.26 -4.17 1.27
N THR A 185 -22.74 -5.09 2.10
CA THR A 185 -23.76 -4.83 3.13
C THR A 185 -23.09 -4.28 4.37
N GLU A 186 -23.74 -3.36 5.10
CA GLU A 186 -23.25 -2.96 6.44
C GLU A 186 -23.25 -4.20 7.35
N GLY A 187 -22.06 -4.75 7.60
CA GLY A 187 -21.87 -6.07 8.19
C GLY A 187 -21.16 -6.98 7.18
N GLY A 188 -19.82 -6.99 7.23
CA GLY A 188 -19.02 -7.81 6.32
C GLY A 188 -19.13 -9.29 6.66
N LEU A 189 -18.84 -10.18 5.70
CA LEU A 189 -18.75 -11.64 5.85
C LEU A 189 -17.73 -12.14 6.90
N PHE A 190 -17.08 -11.21 7.62
CA PHE A 190 -16.00 -11.45 8.57
C PHE A 190 -16.14 -10.59 9.85
N ASP A 191 -17.33 -10.03 10.11
CA ASP A 191 -17.66 -9.53 11.46
C ASP A 191 -18.01 -10.70 12.41
#